data_AF-A0A8J6NTY0-F1
#
_entry.id   AF-A0A8J6NTY0-F1
#
_cell.length_a   1.000
_cell.length_b   1.000
_cell.length_c   1.000
_cell.angle_alpha   90.00
_cell.angle_beta   90.00
_cell.angle_gamma   90.00
#
_symmetry.space_group_name_H-M   'P 1'
#
loop_
_entity.id
_entity.type
_entity.pdbx_description
1 polymer ?
#
loop_
_entity_poly.entity_id
_entity_poly.type
_entity_poly.pdbx_seq_one_letter_code
_entity_poly.pdbx_strand_id
1 'polypeptide(L)' 'MLPRSPAQYIPAQREAHGIESLALAEDAVLHLPKLPDYHRDPFDRMLICQAQIHSMVILTPDDLISRYPVRCTW' A
#
# COMPACT_ATOMS: atom_id res chain seq x y z
N MET A 1 -21.38 -4.99 -2.16
CA MET A 1 -20.86 -5.60 -3.40
C MET A 1 -20.50 -4.49 -4.38
N LEU A 2 -19.44 -4.66 -5.18
CA LEU A 2 -19.06 -3.66 -6.20
C LEU A 2 -20.10 -3.61 -7.33
N PRO A 3 -20.29 -2.45 -8.00
CA PRO A 3 -21.26 -2.31 -9.09
C PRO A 3 -20.98 -3.18 -10.33
N ARG A 4 -19.74 -3.66 -10.51
CA ARG A 4 -19.28 -4.55 -11.59
C ARG A 4 -18.22 -5.51 -11.04
N SER A 5 -17.76 -6.46 -11.86
CA SER A 5 -16.63 -7.32 -11.50
C SER A 5 -15.38 -6.48 -11.12
N PRO A 6 -14.55 -6.93 -10.17
CA PRO A 6 -13.33 -6.20 -9.77
C PRO A 6 -12.40 -5.89 -10.96
N ALA A 7 -12.26 -6.85 -11.88
CA ALA A 7 -11.43 -6.70 -13.08
C ALA A 7 -11.87 -5.55 -14.00
N GLN A 8 -13.16 -5.18 -13.97
CA GLN A 8 -13.70 -4.06 -14.74
C GLN A 8 -13.82 -2.78 -13.91
N TYR A 9 -14.20 -2.92 -12.63
CA TYR A 9 -14.49 -1.78 -11.77
C TYR A 9 -13.22 -1.04 -11.34
N ILE A 10 -12.17 -1.78 -10.92
CA ILE A 10 -10.96 -1.19 -10.34
C ILE A 10 -10.19 -0.35 -11.38
N PRO A 11 -9.88 -0.85 -12.60
CA PRO A 11 -9.16 -0.04 -13.59
C PRO A 11 -9.95 1.21 -14.01
N ALA A 12 -11.27 1.10 -14.18
CA ALA A 12 -12.12 2.21 -14.57
C ALA A 12 -12.17 3.32 -13.50
N GLN A 13 -12.29 2.95 -12.22
CA GLN A 13 -12.23 3.93 -11.13
C GLN A 13 -10.83 4.54 -11.02
N ARG A 14 -9.78 3.72 -11.09
CA ARG A 14 -8.40 4.19 -11.05
C ARG A 14 -8.15 5.29 -12.09
N GLU A 15 -8.56 5.06 -13.34
CA GLU A 15 -8.45 6.04 -14.42
C GLU A 15 -9.30 7.29 -14.18
N ALA A 16 -10.57 7.14 -13.79
CA ALA A 16 -11.47 8.26 -13.53
C ALA A 16 -10.99 9.20 -12.40
N HIS A 17 -10.26 8.66 -11.42
CA HIS A 17 -9.70 9.41 -10.29
C HIS A 17 -8.23 9.80 -10.46
N GLY A 18 -7.62 9.53 -11.62
CA GLY A 18 -6.22 9.87 -11.89
C GLY A 18 -5.21 9.13 -10.99
N ILE A 19 -5.57 7.94 -10.51
CA ILE A 19 -4.72 7.13 -9.63
C ILE A 19 -3.76 6.32 -10.52
N GLU A 20 -2.46 6.36 -10.26
CA GLU A 20 -1.51 5.52 -10.99
C GLU A 20 -1.40 4.12 -10.37
N SER A 21 -1.15 3.12 -11.20
CA SER A 21 -0.88 1.77 -10.70
C SER A 21 0.59 1.69 -10.28
N LEU A 22 0.84 1.26 -9.05
CA LEU A 22 2.18 0.97 -8.57
C LEU A 22 2.45 -0.53 -8.71
N ALA A 23 3.48 -0.89 -9.48
CA ALA A 23 3.92 -2.27 -9.61
C ALA A 23 4.69 -2.70 -8.35
N LEU A 24 4.42 -3.91 -7.85
CA LEU A 24 5.20 -4.48 -6.76
C LEU A 24 6.56 -4.94 -7.29
N ALA A 25 7.62 -4.24 -6.89
CA ALA A 25 8.99 -4.58 -7.24
C ALA A 25 9.63 -5.53 -6.18
N GLU A 26 10.64 -6.29 -6.62
CA GLU A 26 11.32 -7.28 -5.76
C GLU A 26 12.01 -6.65 -4.55
N ASP A 27 12.52 -5.43 -4.68
CA ASP A 27 13.17 -4.69 -3.59
C ASP A 27 12.24 -4.47 -2.40
N ALA A 28 10.97 -4.12 -2.63
CA ALA A 28 9.95 -4.02 -1.60
C ALA A 28 9.66 -5.39 -0.94
N VAL A 29 9.63 -6.46 -1.72
CA VAL A 29 9.40 -7.82 -1.19
C VAL A 29 10.58 -8.26 -0.31
N LEU A 30 11.81 -8.05 -0.77
CA LEU A 30 13.04 -8.37 -0.03
C LEU A 30 13.23 -7.51 1.22
N HIS A 31 12.54 -6.36 1.31
CA HIS A 31 12.52 -5.51 2.49
C HIS A 31 11.61 -6.02 3.61
N LEU A 32 10.65 -6.89 3.31
CA LEU A 32 9.66 -7.43 4.27
C LEU A 32 10.24 -7.98 5.58
N PRO A 33 11.33 -8.77 5.58
CA PRO A 33 11.88 -9.34 6.81
C PRO A 33 12.44 -8.29 7.77
N LYS A 34 12.67 -7.05 7.30
CA LYS A 34 13.18 -5.95 8.12
C LYS A 34 12.06 -5.21 8.86
N LEU A 35 10.80 -5.46 8.52
CA LEU A 35 9.68 -4.78 9.15
C LEU A 35 9.44 -5.32 10.57
N PRO A 36 9.22 -4.44 11.57
CA PRO A 36 8.74 -4.86 12.88
C PRO A 36 7.37 -5.53 12.77
N ASP A 37 7.10 -6.44 13.70
CA ASP A 37 5.89 -7.28 13.65
C ASP A 37 4.69 -6.60 14.34
N TYR A 38 4.15 -5.56 13.69
CA TYR A 38 2.94 -4.87 14.17
C TYR A 38 1.67 -5.38 13.48
N HIS A 39 1.67 -5.53 12.15
CA HIS A 39 0.57 -6.11 11.37
C HIS A 39 0.77 -7.58 11.04
N ARG A 40 -0.34 -8.33 11.05
CA ARG A 40 -0.42 -9.70 10.52
C ARG A 40 -0.80 -9.76 9.04
N ASP A 41 -1.46 -8.72 8.52
CA ASP A 41 -1.89 -8.69 7.13
C ASP A 41 -0.68 -8.52 6.21
N PRO A 42 -0.42 -9.47 5.28
CA PRO A 42 0.71 -9.37 4.36
C PRO A 42 0.61 -8.19 3.40
N PHE A 43 -0.60 -7.72 3.05
CA PHE A 43 -0.79 -6.62 2.11
C PHE A 43 -0.45 -5.27 2.74
N ASP A 44 -0.85 -5.02 4.00
CA ASP A 44 -0.46 -3.81 4.73
C ASP A 44 1.06 -3.72 4.86
N ARG A 45 1.70 -4.86 5.15
CA ARG A 45 3.16 -4.95 5.20
C ARG A 45 3.80 -4.64 3.84
N MET A 46 3.18 -5.06 2.73
CA MET A 46 3.66 -4.69 1.38
C MET A 46 3.49 -3.21 1.06
N LEU A 47 2.40 -2.58 1.52
CA LEU A 47 2.22 -1.14 1.36
C LEU A 47 3.30 -0.37 2.13
N ILE A 48 3.61 -0.80 3.36
CA ILE A 48 4.70 -0.22 4.18
C ILE A 48 6.05 -0.39 3.48
N CYS A 49 6.37 -1.59 3.00
CA CYS A 49 7.62 -1.82 2.27
C CYS A 49 7.77 -0.92 1.05
N GLN A 50 6.75 -0.86 0.19
CA GLN A 50 6.78 -0.01 -1.00
C GLN A 50 6.96 1.46 -0.63
N ALA A 51 6.25 1.93 0.39
CA ALA A 51 6.38 3.32 0.84
C ALA A 51 7.77 3.65 1.39
N GLN A 52 8.41 2.72 2.12
CA GLN A 52 9.78 2.91 2.60
C GLN A 52 10.80 2.91 1.46
N ILE A 53 10.72 1.95 0.53
CA ILE A 53 11.67 1.82 -0.59
C ILE A 53 11.55 3.01 -1.55
N HIS A 54 10.32 3.43 -1.87
CA HIS A 54 10.08 4.53 -2.81
C HIS A 54 9.93 5.89 -2.13
N SER A 55 10.19 5.99 -0.82
CA SER A 55 10.05 7.23 -0.04
C SER A 55 8.67 7.90 -0.17
N MET A 56 7.60 7.10 -0.31
CA MET A 56 6.24 7.59 -0.46
C MET A 56 5.59 7.91 0.91
N VAL A 57 4.49 8.64 0.87
CA VAL A 57 3.61 8.89 2.03
C VAL A 57 2.40 7.97 1.91
N ILE A 58 2.04 7.30 3.01
CA ILE A 58 0.80 6.51 3.07
C ILE A 58 -0.33 7.42 3.56
N LEU A 59 -1.40 7.55 2.77
CA LEU A 59 -2.65 8.16 3.21
C LEU A 59 -3.49 7.09 3.92
N THR A 60 -3.60 7.14 5.25
CA THR A 60 -4.29 6.12 6.04
C THR A 60 -4.77 6.65 7.40
N PRO A 61 -5.94 6.22 7.91
CA PRO A 61 -6.35 6.52 9.28
C PRO A 61 -5.78 5.50 10.27
N ASP A 62 -5.02 4.50 9.81
CA ASP A 62 -4.58 3.38 10.64
C ASP A 62 -3.36 3.78 11.50
N ASP A 63 -3.61 3.91 12.80
CA ASP A 63 -2.60 4.21 13.82
C ASP A 63 -1.53 3.12 13.97
N LEU A 64 -1.76 1.90 13.48
CA LEU A 64 -0.76 0.85 13.51
C LEU A 64 0.27 1.05 12.39
N ILE A 65 -0.15 1.62 11.24
CA ILE A 65 0.76 1.94 10.14
C ILE A 65 1.72 3.07 10.53
N SER A 66 1.24 4.08 11.27
CA SER A 66 2.07 5.19 11.74
C SER A 66 3.18 4.80 12.72
N ARG A 67 3.14 3.58 13.28
CA ARG A 67 4.22 3.03 14.13
C ARG A 67 5.42 2.53 13.34
N TYR A 68 5.24 2.26 12.05
CA TYR A 68 6.37 1.93 11.18
C TYR A 68 7.16 3.20 10.87
N PRO A 69 8.47 3.10 10.59
CA PRO A 69 9.27 4.25 10.17
C PRO A 69 8.93 4.61 8.71
N VAL A 70 7.74 5.16 8.49
CA VAL A 70 7.20 5.60 7.20
C VAL A 70 6.41 6.89 7.41
N ARG A 71 6.31 7.74 6.38
CA ARG A 71 5.52 8.96 6.45
C ARG A 71 4.05 8.64 6.26
N CYS A 72 3.19 9.16 7.13
CA CYS A 72 1.73 8.99 7.05
C CYS A 72 1.00 10.33 7.08
N THR A 73 -0.18 10.37 6.47
CA THR A 73 -1.15 11.49 6.53
C THR A 73 -2.58 10.92 6.47
N TRP A 74 -3.60 11.69 6.88
CA TRP A 74 -5.03 11.34 6.74
C TRP A 74 -5.85 12.56 6.36
#